data_AF-A0A2N5ZR66-F1
#
_entry.id   AF-A0A2N5ZR66-F1
#
_cell.length_a   1.000
_cell.length_b   1.000
_cell.length_c   1.000
_cell.angle_alpha   90.00
_cell.angle_beta   90.00
_cell.angle_gamma   90.00
#
_symmetry.space_group_name_H-M   'P 1'
#
loop_
_entity.id
_entity.type
_entity.pdbx_description
1 polymer ?
#
loop_
_entity_poly.entity_id
_entity_poly.type
_entity_poly.pdbx_seq_one_letter_code
_entity_poly.pdbx_strand_id
1 'polypeptide(L)'
;MTKEEFIFYIQDVFIQMQRDRDFWLLFFNILSQPSIMQIVADRMFDVIGPMMKELTDYFINKGCEDPEAETRYFVAVMDGVGIHYILDPENYPIRSVIKKIIKEFV
;
A
#
# COMPACT_ATOMS: atom_id res chain seq x y z
N MET A 1 -2.62 2.76 15.15
CA MET A 1 -1.48 1.91 14.79
C MET A 1 -0.27 2.10 15.69
N THR A 2 0.20 1.03 16.33
CA THR A 2 1.54 0.90 16.94
C THR A 2 2.59 0.52 15.88
N LYS A 3 3.87 0.48 16.26
CA LYS A 3 4.94 0.02 15.36
C LYS A 3 4.76 -1.44 14.95
N GLU A 4 4.39 -2.29 15.90
CA GLU A 4 4.15 -3.72 15.67
C GLU A 4 2.94 -3.94 14.75
N GLU A 5 1.86 -3.17 14.96
CA GLU A 5 0.69 -3.18 14.08
C GLU A 5 1.05 -2.72 12.66
N PHE A 6 1.94 -1.72 12.53
CA PHE A 6 2.34 -1.24 11.21
C PHE A 6 3.23 -2.24 10.46
N ILE A 7 4.17 -2.90 11.17
CA ILE A 7 4.96 -3.99 10.60
C ILE A 7 4.03 -5.12 10.13
N PHE A 8 3.05 -5.50 10.95
CA PHE A 8 2.07 -6.51 10.60
C PHE A 8 1.26 -6.11 9.36
N TYR A 9 0.76 -4.88 9.31
CA TYR A 9 0.04 -4.33 8.16
C TYR A 9 0.86 -4.44 6.86
N ILE A 10 2.12 -3.98 6.89
CA ILE A 10 3.03 -4.05 5.74
C ILE A 10 3.14 -5.50 5.26
N GLN A 11 3.41 -6.44 6.17
CA GLN A 11 3.59 -7.85 5.82
C GLN A 11 2.30 -8.51 5.31
N ASP A 12 1.16 -8.21 5.93
CA ASP A 12 -0.13 -8.80 5.60
C ASP A 12 -0.59 -8.40 4.19
N VAL A 13 -0.41 -7.14 3.80
CA VAL A 13 -0.69 -6.66 2.42
C VAL A 13 0.03 -7.54 1.39
N PHE A 14 1.30 -7.88 1.63
CA PHE A 14 2.04 -8.75 0.71
C PHE A 14 1.53 -10.18 0.73
N ILE A 15 1.23 -10.76 1.90
CA ILE A 15 0.67 -12.12 2.01
C ILE A 15 -0.64 -12.22 1.22
N GLN A 16 -1.50 -11.20 1.31
CA GLN A 16 -2.74 -11.15 0.55
C GLN A 16 -2.50 -11.10 -0.96
N MET A 17 -1.50 -10.33 -1.42
CA MET A 17 -1.11 -10.30 -2.84
C MET A 17 -0.54 -11.63 -3.34
N GLN A 18 0.19 -12.36 -2.49
CA GLN A 18 0.70 -13.69 -2.83
C GLN A 18 -0.42 -14.74 -2.95
N ARG A 19 -1.45 -14.62 -2.12
CA ARG A 19 -2.54 -15.60 -2.04
C ARG A 19 -3.45 -15.55 -3.27
N ASP A 20 -3.67 -14.37 -3.85
CA ASP A 20 -4.64 -14.20 -4.95
C ASP A 20 -4.14 -13.19 -5.99
N ARG A 21 -3.06 -13.55 -6.69
CA ARG A 21 -2.43 -12.69 -7.71
C ARG A 21 -3.39 -12.31 -8.83
N ASP A 22 -4.21 -13.25 -9.29
CA ASP A 22 -5.11 -13.03 -10.43
C ASP A 22 -6.18 -11.99 -10.08
N PHE A 23 -6.70 -12.01 -8.85
CA PHE A 23 -7.56 -10.96 -8.34
C PHE A 23 -6.89 -9.60 -8.42
N TRP A 24 -5.66 -9.46 -7.90
CA TRP A 24 -4.97 -8.17 -7.87
C TRP A 24 -4.62 -7.67 -9.28
N LEU A 25 -4.19 -8.55 -10.17
CA LEU A 25 -3.94 -8.20 -11.57
C LEU A 25 -5.21 -7.67 -12.25
N LEU A 26 -6.35 -8.36 -12.06
CA LEU A 26 -7.64 -7.91 -12.57
C LEU A 26 -8.06 -6.57 -11.95
N PHE A 27 -7.92 -6.44 -10.64
CA PHE A 27 -8.26 -5.24 -9.88
C PHE A 27 -7.50 -4.01 -10.41
N PHE A 28 -6.18 -4.12 -10.57
CA PHE A 28 -5.36 -3.03 -11.12
C PHE A 28 -5.73 -2.71 -12.58
N ASN A 29 -5.99 -3.72 -13.41
CA ASN A 29 -6.43 -3.51 -14.80
C ASN A 29 -7.80 -2.83 -14.89
N ILE A 30 -8.71 -3.09 -13.96
CA ILE A 30 -10.03 -2.44 -13.92
C ILE A 30 -9.89 -1.00 -13.43
N LEU A 31 -9.19 -0.77 -12.31
CA LEU A 31 -9.10 0.56 -11.71
C LEU A 31 -8.25 1.55 -12.51
N SER A 32 -7.28 1.07 -13.29
CA SER A 32 -6.47 1.93 -14.15
C SER A 32 -7.23 2.51 -15.35
N GLN A 33 -8.43 2.01 -15.64
CA GLN A 33 -9.27 2.55 -16.71
C GLN A 33 -9.94 3.86 -16.26
N PRO A 34 -9.73 4.98 -16.98
CA PRO A 34 -10.23 6.29 -16.55
C PRO A 34 -11.75 6.34 -16.32
N SER A 35 -12.51 5.67 -17.19
CA SER A 35 -13.99 5.61 -17.08
C SER A 35 -14.44 4.85 -15.83
N ILE A 36 -13.74 3.79 -15.45
CA ILE A 36 -14.05 3.03 -14.25
C ILE A 36 -13.68 3.84 -13.01
N MET A 37 -12.49 4.45 -13.00
CA MET A 37 -12.03 5.27 -11.88
C MET A 37 -13.02 6.39 -11.56
N GLN A 38 -13.61 7.04 -12.57
CA GLN A 38 -14.66 8.05 -12.37
C GLN A 38 -15.91 7.51 -11.67
N ILE A 39 -16.29 6.25 -11.94
CA ILE A 39 -17.46 5.62 -11.33
C ILE A 39 -17.20 5.25 -9.87
N VAL A 40 -15.98 4.82 -9.55
CA VAL A 40 -15.65 4.27 -8.23
C VAL A 40 -14.93 5.26 -7.31
N ALA A 41 -14.55 6.45 -7.79
CA ALA A 41 -13.75 7.42 -7.05
C ALA A 41 -14.33 7.76 -5.67
N ASP A 42 -15.61 8.13 -5.60
CA ASP A 42 -16.26 8.49 -4.34
C ASP A 42 -16.24 7.32 -3.36
N ARG A 43 -16.58 6.13 -3.84
CA ARG A 43 -16.57 4.91 -3.02
C ARG A 43 -15.15 4.52 -2.59
N MET A 44 -14.16 4.70 -3.45
CA MET A 44 -12.77 4.48 -3.12
C MET A 44 -12.32 5.45 -2.04
N PHE A 45 -12.72 6.73 -2.11
CA PHE A 45 -12.42 7.71 -1.09
C PHE A 45 -13.03 7.31 0.27
N ASP A 46 -14.27 6.84 0.30
CA ASP A 46 -14.93 6.39 1.52
C ASP A 46 -14.23 5.16 2.15
N VAL A 47 -13.72 4.26 1.32
CA VAL A 47 -13.04 3.04 1.78
C VAL A 47 -11.60 3.30 2.21
N ILE A 48 -10.86 4.11 1.46
CA ILE A 48 -9.42 4.37 1.65
C ILE A 48 -9.19 5.50 2.65
N GLY A 49 -10.12 6.45 2.77
CA GLY A 49 -10.01 7.61 3.66
C GLY A 49 -9.65 7.26 5.11
N PRO A 50 -10.34 6.30 5.76
CA PRO A 50 -9.99 5.87 7.12
C PRO A 50 -8.56 5.32 7.23
N MET A 51 -8.10 4.54 6.24
CA MET A 51 -6.74 4.00 6.19
C MET A 51 -5.70 5.12 6.05
N MET A 52 -5.93 6.07 5.13
CA MET A 52 -5.06 7.23 4.95
C MET A 52 -4.94 8.05 6.23
N LYS A 53 -6.06 8.25 6.93
CA LYS A 53 -6.07 8.94 8.22
C LYS A 53 -5.25 8.18 9.26
N GLU A 54 -5.44 6.87 9.38
CA GLU A 54 -4.70 6.06 10.36
C GLU A 54 -3.18 6.07 10.11
N LEU A 55 -2.75 5.99 8.85
CA LEU A 55 -1.35 6.11 8.47
C LEU A 55 -0.78 7.51 8.77
N THR A 56 -1.55 8.56 8.48
CA THR A 56 -1.16 9.93 8.80
C THR A 56 -1.01 10.11 10.31
N ASP A 57 -1.96 9.60 11.10
CA ASP A 57 -1.90 9.63 12.56
C ASP A 57 -0.67 8.86 13.10
N TYR A 58 -0.30 7.74 12.47
CA TYR A 58 0.94 7.03 12.80
C TYR A 58 2.18 7.90 12.58
N PHE A 59 2.31 8.55 11.43
CA PHE A 59 3.46 9.42 11.14
C PHE A 59 3.50 10.70 11.98
N ILE A 60 2.33 11.24 12.37
CA ILE A 60 2.24 12.31 13.39
C ILE A 60 2.84 11.84 14.71
N ASN A 61 2.42 10.67 15.21
CA ASN A 61 2.89 10.13 16.49
C ASN A 61 4.38 9.74 16.45
N LYS A 62 4.91 9.43 15.27
CA LYS A 62 6.35 9.20 15.04
C LYS A 62 7.18 10.50 15.08
N GLY A 63 6.53 11.66 15.00
CA GLY A 63 7.18 12.98 14.98
C GLY A 63 7.70 13.38 13.60
N CYS A 64 7.06 12.91 12.53
CA CYS A 64 7.43 13.28 11.16
C CYS A 64 7.12 14.77 10.89
N GLU A 65 7.98 15.45 10.12
CA GLU A 65 7.84 16.88 9.80
C GLU A 65 6.64 17.16 8.90
N ASP A 66 6.41 16.31 7.89
CA ASP A 66 5.26 16.36 6.99
C ASP A 66 4.57 14.98 6.92
N PRO A 67 3.68 14.67 7.87
CA PRO A 67 3.01 13.38 7.95
C PRO A 67 2.12 13.05 6.75
N GLU A 68 1.57 14.07 6.07
CA GLU A 68 0.74 13.86 4.88
C GLU A 68 1.60 13.44 3.70
N ALA A 69 2.70 14.15 3.44
CA ALA A 69 3.65 13.78 2.40
C ALA A 69 4.25 12.39 2.66
N GLU A 70 4.61 12.10 3.91
CA GLU A 70 5.15 10.80 4.31
C GLU A 70 4.14 9.67 4.07
N THR A 71 2.87 9.90 4.40
CA THR A 71 1.79 8.95 4.13
C THR A 71 1.64 8.69 2.63
N ARG A 72 1.62 9.76 1.82
CA ARG A 72 1.52 9.64 0.36
C ARG A 72 2.73 8.91 -0.23
N TYR A 73 3.92 9.16 0.30
CA TYR A 73 5.14 8.47 -0.11
C TYR A 73 5.08 6.98 0.23
N PHE A 74 4.70 6.63 1.46
CA PHE A 74 4.52 5.24 1.87
C PHE A 74 3.53 4.50 0.96
N VAL A 75 2.35 5.08 0.71
CA VAL A 75 1.34 4.46 -0.16
C VAL A 75 1.85 4.29 -1.59
N ALA A 76 2.54 5.29 -2.15
CA ALA A 76 3.13 5.18 -3.48
C ALA A 76 4.19 4.07 -3.56
N VAL A 77 5.00 3.89 -2.50
CA VAL A 77 5.95 2.77 -2.42
C VAL A 77 5.22 1.44 -2.39
N MET A 78 4.17 1.30 -1.57
CA MET A 78 3.40 0.07 -1.48
C MET A 78 2.71 -0.28 -2.80
N ASP A 79 2.08 0.69 -3.47
CA ASP A 79 1.41 0.52 -4.76
C ASP A 79 2.40 0.06 -5.85
N GLY A 80 3.54 0.76 -5.96
CA GLY A 80 4.57 0.43 -6.94
C GLY A 80 5.15 -0.96 -6.69
N VAL A 81 5.50 -1.28 -5.44
CA VAL A 81 6.02 -2.60 -5.08
C VAL A 81 4.99 -3.70 -5.36
N GLY A 82 3.72 -3.46 -5.07
CA GLY A 82 2.62 -4.39 -5.36
C GLY A 82 2.51 -4.69 -6.85
N ILE A 83 2.47 -3.66 -7.70
CA ILE A 83 2.38 -3.81 -9.16
C ILE A 83 3.60 -4.55 -9.70
N HIS A 84 4.81 -4.15 -9.31
CA HIS A 84 6.04 -4.82 -9.78
C HIS A 84 6.10 -6.29 -9.37
N TYR A 85 5.67 -6.62 -8.14
CA TYR A 85 5.58 -8.00 -7.69
C TYR A 85 4.55 -8.81 -8.47
N ILE A 86 3.36 -8.26 -8.74
CA ILE A 86 2.30 -8.95 -9.48
C ILE A 86 2.71 -9.26 -10.92
N LEU A 87 3.47 -8.35 -11.54
CA LEU A 87 3.96 -8.49 -12.92
C LEU A 87 5.12 -9.49 -13.04
N ASP A 88 5.97 -9.61 -12.02
CA ASP A 88 7.16 -10.47 -12.03
C ASP A 88 7.35 -11.24 -10.71
N PRO A 89 6.39 -12.09 -10.30
CA PRO A 89 6.39 -12.69 -8.97
C PRO A 89 7.54 -13.68 -8.74
N GLU A 90 8.11 -14.24 -9.81
CA GLU A 90 9.18 -15.24 -9.74
C GLU A 90 10.56 -14.59 -9.52
N ASN A 91 10.81 -13.42 -10.12
CA ASN A 91 12.12 -12.76 -10.03
C ASN A 91 12.14 -11.55 -9.09
N TYR A 92 10.98 -10.97 -8.76
CA TYR A 92 10.90 -9.81 -7.87
C TYR A 92 11.30 -10.18 -6.43
N PRO A 93 12.33 -9.54 -5.83
CA PRO A 93 12.89 -9.94 -4.54
C PRO A 93 12.05 -9.44 -3.34
N ILE A 94 10.77 -9.82 -3.30
CA ILE A 94 9.75 -9.23 -2.43
C ILE A 94 10.15 -9.25 -0.94
N ARG A 95 10.71 -10.36 -0.46
CA ARG A 95 11.15 -10.49 0.95
C ARG A 95 12.20 -9.44 1.33
N SER A 96 13.12 -9.13 0.43
CA SER A 96 14.17 -8.14 0.66
C SER A 96 13.62 -6.72 0.56
N VAL A 97 12.68 -6.48 -0.36
CA VAL A 97 11.99 -5.19 -0.50
C VAL A 97 11.17 -4.88 0.74
N ILE A 98 10.41 -5.83 1.28
CA ILE A 98 9.64 -5.65 2.53
C ILE A 98 10.54 -5.22 3.69
N LYS A 99 11.72 -5.85 3.83
CA LYS A 99 12.70 -5.47 4.87
C LYS A 99 13.18 -4.02 4.69
N LYS A 100 13.33 -3.54 3.45
CA LYS A 100 13.69 -2.15 3.17
C LYS A 100 12.55 -1.20 3.52
N ILE A 101 11.30 -1.53 3.19
CA ILE A 101 10.11 -0.73 3.53
C ILE A 101 10.00 -0.60 5.06
N ILE A 102 10.08 -1.71 5.80
CA ILE A 102 10.00 -1.68 7.26
C ILE A 102 11.11 -0.80 7.85
N LYS A 103 12.35 -0.94 7.35
CA LYS A 103 13.48 -0.13 7.83
C LYS A 103 13.28 1.38 7.58
N GLU A 104 12.63 1.74 6.49
CA GLU A 104 12.40 3.14 6.12
C GLU A 104 11.27 3.75 6.95
N PHE A 105 10.13 3.06 7.03
CA PHE A 105 8.88 3.66 7.51
C PHE A 105 8.55 3.37 8.98
N VAL A 106 9.20 2.39 9.62
CA VAL A 106 8.96 2.03 11.03
C VAL A 106 10.07 2.54 11.94
#